data_AF-A0A0G0PVI3-F1
#
_entry.id   AF-A0A0G0PVI3-F1
#
_cell.length_a   1.000
_cell.length_b   1.000
_cell.length_c   1.000
_cell.angle_alpha   90.00
_cell.angle_beta   90.00
_cell.angle_gamma   90.00
#
_symmetry.space_group_name_H-M   'P 1'
#
loop_
_entity.id
_entity.type
_entity.pdbx_description
1 polymer ?
#
loop_
_entity_poly.entity_id
_entity_poly.type
_entity_poly.pdbx_seq_one_letter_code
_entity_poly.pdbx_strand_id
1 'polypeptide(L)'
;MGEDKFNISEHKIDKKAVFKISRTTIILALVILVLGSATFFLWQDRGNIIKSSDQKIRQFYVSLADSEIGFTNSNDFVLPIDKKFEDEISGYIARKESFIEVDLSKMEISLFKEGQLVKTFPVLSKGKDGSWWETPTGNYKILSKEQNHYSSIGNVWMPWSMQFYGNFFIHGWPYHEDGTPVPKSYSGGCVRLDTADAKEIYKFANKDMALLLRDTETLNTFAKPVASGVENAPPKVSAKSFLISDLATGEPILKKNSSDVLPMASLTKIMTGIVASELIYLGKPISVDSGMLAAAFTSFQPVAGENYIAYDLLYPLLMQSSNQAANILAGFIGKDQFVANMNKKAASLSMDNTNFADPSGILASDTSSAEDIEKLLRYTYFKRKFIFDIGKGEQDYRFSGRKLDNLENYNEFKDDKNLVGMKNGETTAAGQTLAGVWEFESADGKIPVGIIVLGSTDRVKDTQALLNWLKQNFNL
;
A
#
# COMPACT_ATOMS: atom_id res chain seq x y z
N MET A 1 101.48 -5.15 -55.42
CA MET A 1 100.59 -4.22 -56.14
C MET A 1 99.19 -4.77 -56.03
N GLY A 2 98.27 -3.97 -55.48
CA GLY A 2 96.82 -4.16 -55.53
C GLY A 2 96.28 -5.39 -54.80
N GLU A 3 95.44 -5.21 -53.79
CA GLU A 3 93.99 -5.24 -54.03
C GLU A 3 93.21 -4.92 -52.76
N ASP A 4 92.12 -4.21 -52.99
CA ASP A 4 91.27 -3.49 -52.04
C ASP A 4 90.26 -4.46 -51.39
N LYS A 5 90.00 -4.22 -50.10
CA LYS A 5 88.72 -4.34 -49.37
C LYS A 5 87.92 -5.65 -49.46
N PHE A 6 87.53 -6.19 -48.31
CA PHE A 6 86.14 -6.10 -47.85
C PHE A 6 86.06 -6.44 -46.35
N ASN A 7 85.45 -5.52 -45.62
CA ASN A 7 85.23 -5.54 -44.19
C ASN A 7 83.87 -6.22 -43.91
N ILE A 8 83.85 -7.30 -43.14
CA ILE A 8 82.62 -7.86 -42.58
C ILE A 8 82.83 -7.98 -41.07
N SER A 9 82.30 -7.00 -40.36
CA SER A 9 82.24 -6.97 -38.90
C SER A 9 81.24 -7.99 -38.39
N GLU A 10 81.70 -8.87 -37.50
CA GLU A 10 80.87 -9.70 -36.63
C GLU A 10 79.88 -8.82 -35.84
N HIS A 11 78.59 -9.10 -36.00
CA HIS A 11 77.54 -8.49 -35.19
C HIS A 11 77.57 -9.08 -33.78
N LYS A 12 78.03 -8.26 -32.82
CA LYS A 12 77.85 -8.51 -31.39
C LYS A 12 76.37 -8.50 -31.03
N ILE A 13 75.97 -9.53 -30.29
CA ILE A 13 74.71 -9.63 -29.55
C ILE A 13 74.65 -8.48 -28.55
N ASP A 14 73.66 -7.58 -28.68
CA ASP A 14 73.40 -6.56 -27.67
C ASP A 14 72.35 -7.03 -26.65
N LYS A 15 72.70 -6.87 -25.37
CA LYS A 15 71.90 -7.27 -24.21
C LYS A 15 70.97 -6.10 -23.83
N LYS A 16 69.69 -6.44 -23.58
CA LYS A 16 68.66 -5.65 -22.88
C LYS A 16 67.93 -4.57 -23.71
N ALA A 17 66.77 -4.95 -24.26
CA ALA A 17 65.69 -3.99 -24.50
C ALA A 17 65.09 -3.56 -23.14
N VAL A 18 65.59 -2.46 -22.58
CA VAL A 18 64.91 -1.77 -21.48
C VAL A 18 63.84 -0.87 -22.11
N PHE A 19 62.56 -1.23 -21.96
CA PHE A 19 61.45 -0.34 -22.30
C PHE A 19 61.57 0.95 -21.46
N LYS A 20 62.05 2.03 -22.07
CA LYS A 20 62.01 3.38 -21.47
C LYS A 20 60.57 3.87 -21.53
N ILE A 21 59.79 3.61 -20.48
CA ILE A 21 58.50 4.25 -20.28
C ILE A 21 58.77 5.74 -20.02
N SER A 22 58.21 6.62 -20.85
CA SER A 22 58.42 8.07 -20.69
C SER A 22 57.83 8.55 -19.36
N ARG A 23 58.46 9.54 -18.72
CA ARG A 23 57.92 10.17 -17.48
C ARG A 23 56.47 10.62 -17.68
N THR A 24 56.13 11.12 -18.87
CA THR A 24 54.78 11.55 -19.23
C THR A 24 53.78 10.38 -19.20
N THR A 25 54.18 9.19 -19.68
CA THR A 25 53.34 7.99 -19.67
C THR A 25 53.11 7.47 -18.24
N ILE A 26 54.13 7.55 -17.37
CA ILE A 26 53.99 7.17 -15.95
C ILE A 26 53.06 8.14 -15.22
N ILE A 27 53.20 9.45 -15.47
CA ILE A 27 52.33 10.47 -14.87
C ILE A 27 50.89 10.30 -15.35
N LEU A 28 50.67 10.04 -16.64
CA LEU A 28 49.32 9.81 -17.17
C LEU A 28 48.67 8.57 -16.57
N ALA A 29 49.43 7.47 -16.43
CA ALA A 29 48.94 6.24 -15.80
C ALA A 29 48.61 6.45 -14.31
N LEU A 30 49.41 7.22 -13.57
CA LEU A 30 49.14 7.57 -12.18
C LEU A 30 47.91 8.47 -12.04
N VAL A 31 47.72 9.44 -12.93
CA VAL A 31 46.53 10.31 -12.93
C VAL A 31 45.27 9.49 -13.25
N ILE A 32 45.33 8.56 -14.19
CA ILE A 32 44.21 7.65 -14.50
C ILE A 32 43.90 6.72 -13.32
N LEU A 33 44.92 6.19 -12.62
CA LEU A 33 44.75 5.38 -11.42
C LEU A 33 44.13 6.17 -10.26
N VAL A 34 44.56 7.43 -10.05
CA VAL A 34 44.02 8.31 -9.02
C VAL A 34 42.60 8.74 -9.35
N LEU A 35 42.29 9.08 -10.60
CA LEU A 35 40.92 9.40 -11.03
C LEU A 35 40.00 8.19 -11.00
N GLY A 36 40.49 7.01 -11.40
CA GLY A 36 39.76 5.74 -11.33
C GLY A 36 39.48 5.29 -9.91
N SER A 37 40.45 5.44 -9.01
CA SER A 37 40.26 5.13 -7.58
C SER A 37 39.36 6.16 -6.88
N ALA A 38 39.45 7.45 -7.23
CA ALA A 38 38.55 8.47 -6.70
C ALA A 38 37.10 8.28 -7.19
N THR A 39 36.89 7.93 -8.46
CA THR A 39 35.56 7.60 -8.99
C THR A 39 35.01 6.30 -8.41
N PHE A 40 35.84 5.28 -8.23
CA PHE A 40 35.44 4.05 -7.54
C PHE A 40 35.12 4.29 -6.06
N PHE A 41 35.93 5.09 -5.36
CA PHE A 41 35.71 5.47 -3.97
C PHE A 41 34.41 6.28 -3.83
N LEU A 42 34.19 7.29 -4.68
CA LEU A 42 32.95 8.07 -4.68
C LEU A 42 31.71 7.24 -5.08
N TRP A 43 31.87 6.24 -5.96
CA TRP A 43 30.81 5.31 -6.32
C TRP A 43 30.50 4.34 -5.16
N GLN A 44 31.52 3.84 -4.48
CA GLN A 44 31.39 2.98 -3.30
C GLN A 44 30.82 3.75 -2.11
N ASP A 45 31.23 5.00 -1.90
CA ASP A 45 30.66 5.89 -0.87
C ASP A 45 29.22 6.25 -1.21
N ARG A 46 28.88 6.57 -2.47
CA ARG A 46 27.48 6.74 -2.88
C ARG A 46 26.67 5.46 -2.67
N GLY A 47 27.22 4.30 -3.00
CA GLY A 47 26.59 3.00 -2.76
C GLY A 47 26.38 2.71 -1.28
N ASN A 48 27.35 3.06 -0.43
CA ASN A 48 27.28 2.90 1.02
C ASN A 48 26.36 3.93 1.68
N ILE A 49 26.28 5.16 1.17
CA ILE A 49 25.35 6.20 1.63
C ILE A 49 23.91 5.84 1.22
N ILE A 50 23.69 5.31 0.01
CA ILE A 50 22.38 4.81 -0.44
C ILE A 50 21.98 3.59 0.42
N LYS A 51 22.86 2.61 0.63
CA LYS A 51 22.57 1.44 1.47
C LYS A 51 22.36 1.78 2.96
N SER A 52 23.15 2.68 3.52
CA SER A 52 23.02 3.09 4.93
C SER A 52 21.84 4.03 5.16
N SER A 53 21.50 4.88 4.19
CA SER A 53 20.24 5.64 4.21
C SER A 53 19.05 4.71 4.06
N ASP A 54 19.11 3.68 3.21
CA ASP A 54 18.08 2.65 3.14
C ASP A 54 17.96 1.84 4.42
N GLN A 55 19.05 1.57 5.15
CA GLN A 55 18.97 0.91 6.46
C GLN A 55 18.30 1.81 7.51
N LYS A 56 18.64 3.10 7.59
CA LYS A 56 17.99 4.04 8.51
C LYS A 56 16.52 4.28 8.15
N ILE A 57 16.20 4.35 6.86
CA ILE A 57 14.84 4.50 6.35
C ILE A 57 14.04 3.22 6.58
N ARG A 58 14.64 2.05 6.36
CA ARG A 58 14.04 0.75 6.68
C ARG A 58 13.82 0.64 8.17
N GLN A 59 14.78 1.04 9.00
CA GLN A 59 14.61 1.15 10.45
C GLN A 59 13.53 2.16 10.83
N PHE A 60 13.36 3.25 10.10
CA PHE A 60 12.25 4.18 10.30
C PHE A 60 10.92 3.47 10.01
N TYR A 61 10.75 2.82 8.86
CA TYR A 61 9.52 2.09 8.55
C TYR A 61 9.27 0.87 9.44
N VAL A 62 10.31 0.16 9.85
CA VAL A 62 10.26 -0.91 10.86
C VAL A 62 9.88 -0.32 12.21
N SER A 63 10.49 0.80 12.61
CA SER A 63 10.16 1.46 13.87
C SER A 63 8.75 2.00 13.86
N LEU A 64 8.24 2.48 12.73
CA LEU A 64 6.82 2.79 12.57
C LEU A 64 6.05 1.48 12.80
N ALA A 65 6.33 0.42 12.04
CA ALA A 65 5.63 -0.87 12.16
C ALA A 65 5.65 -1.46 13.59
N ASP A 66 6.73 -1.25 14.32
CA ASP A 66 6.94 -1.69 15.71
C ASP A 66 6.35 -0.72 16.73
N SER A 67 6.33 0.58 16.44
CA SER A 67 5.75 1.64 17.28
C SER A 67 4.23 1.62 17.18
N GLU A 68 3.59 0.48 17.49
CA GLU A 68 2.15 0.30 17.50
C GLU A 68 1.45 1.16 16.41
N ILE A 69 1.93 1.11 15.14
CA ILE A 69 1.19 1.76 14.05
C ILE A 69 -0.21 1.21 14.18
N GLY A 70 -1.15 2.11 14.51
CA GLY A 70 -2.47 2.32 13.94
C GLY A 70 -3.45 1.16 13.78
N PHE A 71 -3.00 -0.09 13.90
CA PHE A 71 -3.79 -1.30 14.01
C PHE A 71 -3.98 -1.61 15.49
N THR A 72 -4.17 -0.58 16.32
CA THR A 72 -4.55 -0.79 17.72
C THR A 72 -5.78 -1.68 17.75
N ASN A 73 -6.09 -2.26 18.90
CA ASN A 73 -7.35 -2.98 19.15
C ASN A 73 -8.61 -2.10 18.98
N SER A 74 -8.54 -0.99 18.24
CA SER A 74 -9.66 -0.41 17.57
C SER A 74 -10.22 -1.47 16.64
N ASN A 75 -11.44 -1.89 16.95
CA ASN A 75 -12.35 -2.40 15.95
C ASN A 75 -12.43 -1.31 14.86
N ASP A 76 -11.48 -1.29 13.91
CA ASP A 76 -11.48 -0.37 12.76
C ASP A 76 -12.72 -0.73 11.97
N PHE A 77 -13.82 -0.11 12.36
CA PHE A 77 -15.12 -0.47 11.85
C PHE A 77 -15.17 0.06 10.43
N VAL A 78 -15.07 -0.87 9.49
CA VAL A 78 -15.28 -0.63 8.08
C VAL A 78 -16.77 -0.55 7.86
N LEU A 79 -17.30 0.65 8.00
CA LEU A 79 -18.66 0.95 7.61
C LEU A 79 -18.79 2.45 7.38
N PRO A 80 -19.42 2.92 6.28
CA PRO A 80 -20.26 4.09 6.42
C PRO A 80 -21.45 3.63 7.26
N ILE A 81 -21.37 3.68 8.59
CA ILE A 81 -22.54 3.78 9.46
C ILE A 81 -22.11 4.64 10.63
N ASP A 82 -22.32 5.93 10.44
CA ASP A 82 -22.07 7.01 11.39
C ASP A 82 -22.58 6.69 12.80
N LYS A 83 -23.64 5.88 12.92
CA LYS A 83 -24.23 5.49 14.19
C LYS A 83 -23.24 4.86 15.18
N LYS A 84 -22.35 3.95 14.75
CA LYS A 84 -21.39 3.35 15.69
C LYS A 84 -20.36 4.37 16.17
N PHE A 85 -19.96 5.28 15.29
CA PHE A 85 -19.02 6.35 15.61
C PHE A 85 -19.68 7.41 16.52
N GLU A 86 -20.94 7.75 16.25
CA GLU A 86 -21.77 8.58 17.13
C GLU A 86 -21.97 7.93 18.50
N ASP A 87 -22.21 6.62 18.55
CA ASP A 87 -22.30 5.84 19.79
C ASP A 87 -20.97 5.85 20.56
N GLU A 88 -19.83 5.79 19.86
CA GLU A 88 -18.50 5.89 20.47
C GLU A 88 -18.22 7.27 21.04
N ILE A 89 -18.46 8.34 20.27
CA ILE A 89 -18.37 9.74 20.77
C ILE A 89 -19.27 9.90 21.99
N SER A 90 -20.53 9.46 21.91
CA SER A 90 -21.48 9.49 23.01
C SER A 90 -20.97 8.71 24.22
N GLY A 91 -20.29 7.59 23.98
CA GLY A 91 -19.62 6.80 25.00
C GLY A 91 -18.48 7.55 25.70
N TYR A 92 -17.59 8.19 24.95
CA TYR A 92 -16.51 9.03 25.52
C TYR A 92 -17.09 10.19 26.35
N ILE A 93 -18.14 10.84 25.85
CA ILE A 93 -18.85 11.91 26.55
C ILE A 93 -19.47 11.39 27.86
N ALA A 94 -20.19 10.26 27.80
CA ALA A 94 -20.84 9.66 28.97
C ALA A 94 -19.82 9.21 30.04
N ARG A 95 -18.66 8.69 29.62
CA ARG A 95 -17.57 8.30 30.52
C ARG A 95 -16.73 9.49 31.00
N LYS A 96 -17.02 10.71 30.55
CA LYS A 96 -16.25 11.93 30.85
C LYS A 96 -14.78 11.79 30.50
N GLU A 97 -14.49 11.17 29.37
CA GLU A 97 -13.13 11.00 28.87
C GLU A 97 -12.74 12.23 28.02
N SER A 98 -11.43 12.51 27.95
CA SER A 98 -10.91 13.56 27.07
C SER A 98 -10.43 12.96 25.75
N PHE A 99 -10.82 13.55 24.64
CA PHE A 99 -10.53 13.05 23.30
C PHE A 99 -10.54 14.19 22.27
N ILE A 100 -10.07 13.88 21.07
CA ILE A 100 -10.13 14.76 19.90
C ILE A 100 -11.06 14.12 18.87
N GLU A 101 -11.99 14.89 18.34
CA GLU A 101 -12.80 14.51 17.18
C GLU A 101 -12.30 15.29 15.96
N VAL A 102 -12.14 14.62 14.83
CA VAL A 102 -11.90 15.24 13.53
C VAL A 102 -13.03 14.82 12.59
N ASP A 103 -13.80 15.80 12.12
CA ASP A 103 -14.89 15.64 11.17
C ASP A 103 -14.46 16.19 9.82
N LEU A 104 -13.99 15.32 8.93
CA LEU A 104 -13.55 15.69 7.59
C LEU A 104 -14.71 16.11 6.67
N SER A 105 -15.93 15.64 6.94
CA SER A 105 -17.11 16.05 6.16
C SER A 105 -17.49 17.51 6.44
N LYS A 106 -17.20 17.99 7.64
CA LYS A 106 -17.34 19.41 8.03
C LYS A 106 -16.04 20.19 7.93
N MET A 107 -14.92 19.52 7.69
CA MET A 107 -13.58 20.09 7.75
C MET A 107 -13.32 20.79 9.10
N GLU A 108 -13.55 20.08 10.21
CA GLU A 108 -13.42 20.60 11.57
C GLU A 108 -12.68 19.63 12.51
N ILE A 109 -12.05 20.18 13.54
CA ILE A 109 -11.46 19.43 14.66
C ILE A 109 -12.00 19.98 15.98
N SER A 110 -12.55 19.12 16.83
CA SER A 110 -13.20 19.46 18.09
C SER A 110 -12.46 18.82 19.27
N LEU A 111 -12.18 19.62 20.29
CA LEU A 111 -11.48 19.18 21.51
C LEU A 111 -12.48 18.94 22.62
N PHE A 112 -12.48 17.73 23.17
CA PHE A 112 -13.35 17.36 24.28
C PHE A 112 -12.53 17.11 25.54
N LYS A 113 -12.80 17.85 26.61
CA LYS A 113 -12.19 17.66 27.92
C LYS A 113 -13.25 17.17 28.89
N GLU A 114 -13.00 16.04 29.53
CA GLU A 114 -13.94 15.41 30.48
C GLU A 114 -15.35 15.24 29.88
N GLY A 115 -15.42 14.86 28.60
CA GLY A 115 -16.67 14.72 27.84
C GLY A 115 -17.35 16.03 27.42
N GLN A 116 -16.78 17.20 27.72
CA GLN A 116 -17.33 18.49 27.33
C GLN A 116 -16.57 19.09 26.15
N LEU A 117 -17.31 19.60 25.15
CA LEU A 117 -16.72 20.34 24.05
C LEU A 117 -16.06 21.62 24.58
N VAL A 118 -14.75 21.73 24.38
CA VAL A 118 -13.96 22.89 24.78
C VAL A 118 -13.90 23.91 23.65
N LYS A 119 -13.54 23.45 22.44
CA LYS A 119 -13.29 24.31 21.28
C LYS A 119 -13.29 23.51 19.99
N THR A 120 -13.64 24.18 18.90
CA THR A 120 -13.59 23.65 17.53
C THR A 120 -12.71 24.56 16.67
N PHE A 121 -11.95 23.96 15.76
CA PHE A 121 -11.05 24.64 14.83
C PHE A 121 -11.32 24.18 13.39
N PRO A 122 -11.10 25.05 12.39
CA PRO A 122 -11.23 24.67 10.99
C PRO A 122 -10.05 23.80 10.52
N VAL A 123 -10.36 22.77 9.74
CA VAL A 123 -9.40 22.03 8.92
C VAL A 123 -9.26 22.73 7.58
N LEU A 124 -8.04 23.07 7.19
CA LEU A 124 -7.76 23.81 5.96
C LEU A 124 -7.60 22.89 4.75
N SER A 125 -7.11 21.66 4.95
CA SER A 125 -6.99 20.67 3.89
C SER A 125 -6.90 19.25 4.44
N LYS A 126 -7.38 18.29 3.64
CA LYS A 126 -7.21 16.85 3.83
C LYS A 126 -6.59 16.19 2.58
N GLY A 127 -6.32 14.90 2.68
CA GLY A 127 -5.98 14.04 1.56
C GLY A 127 -7.04 14.03 0.48
N LYS A 128 -6.64 13.74 -0.76
CA LYS A 128 -7.59 13.59 -1.87
C LYS A 128 -8.31 12.24 -1.77
N ASP A 129 -9.63 12.29 -1.80
CA ASP A 129 -10.50 11.11 -1.72
C ASP A 129 -10.24 10.12 -2.87
N GLY A 130 -10.26 8.83 -2.56
CA GLY A 130 -9.96 7.72 -3.47
C GLY A 130 -8.49 7.60 -3.86
N SER A 131 -7.63 8.53 -3.44
CA SER A 131 -6.19 8.45 -3.72
C SER A 131 -5.45 7.66 -2.64
N TRP A 132 -4.25 7.16 -2.95
CA TRP A 132 -3.33 6.62 -1.96
C TRP A 132 -2.88 7.63 -0.87
N TRP A 133 -3.22 8.92 -1.03
CA TRP A 133 -3.05 9.97 -0.02
C TRP A 133 -4.35 10.31 0.71
N GLU A 134 -5.43 9.56 0.53
CA GLU A 134 -6.68 9.82 1.26
C GLU A 134 -6.44 9.78 2.78
N THR A 135 -6.95 10.78 3.49
CA THR A 135 -6.81 10.83 4.95
C THR A 135 -7.59 9.66 5.57
N PRO A 136 -6.94 8.78 6.33
CA PRO A 136 -7.58 7.59 6.85
C PRO A 136 -8.53 7.98 7.99
N THR A 137 -9.74 7.43 7.94
CA THR A 137 -10.79 7.58 8.96
C THR A 137 -10.83 6.36 9.88
N GLY A 138 -11.08 6.59 11.16
CA GLY A 138 -11.17 5.55 12.17
C GLY A 138 -10.92 6.08 13.58
N ASN A 139 -10.71 5.14 14.49
CA ASN A 139 -10.39 5.44 15.89
C ASN A 139 -8.90 5.27 16.12
N TYR A 140 -8.23 6.38 16.32
CA TYR A 140 -6.79 6.46 16.49
C TYR A 140 -6.40 6.95 17.88
N LYS A 141 -5.09 7.01 18.08
CA LYS A 141 -4.48 7.71 19.20
C LYS A 141 -3.37 8.60 18.69
N ILE A 142 -3.01 9.61 19.47
CA ILE A 142 -1.81 10.40 19.21
C ILE A 142 -0.57 9.56 19.55
N LEU A 143 0.15 9.13 18.52
CA LEU A 143 1.32 8.24 18.64
C LEU A 143 2.58 9.00 19.05
N SER A 144 2.79 10.17 18.46
CA SER A 144 3.96 11.00 18.68
C SER A 144 3.63 12.48 18.51
N LYS A 145 4.50 13.32 19.06
CA LYS A 145 4.33 14.78 19.07
C LYS A 145 5.67 15.46 18.86
N GLU A 146 5.76 16.30 17.85
CA GLU A 146 6.96 17.07 17.52
C GLU A 146 6.60 18.53 17.28
N GLN A 147 7.31 19.46 17.92
CA GLN A 147 7.04 20.89 17.73
C GLN A 147 7.29 21.34 16.29
N ASN A 148 8.24 20.71 15.61
CA ASN A 148 8.53 20.97 14.21
C ASN A 148 9.12 19.71 13.56
N HIS A 149 8.27 18.92 12.91
CA HIS A 149 8.67 17.67 12.27
C HIS A 149 9.16 17.94 10.86
N TYR A 150 10.25 17.32 10.44
CA TYR A 150 10.71 17.40 9.05
C TYR A 150 10.18 16.23 8.23
N SER A 151 9.30 16.51 7.26
CA SER A 151 8.86 15.52 6.29
C SER A 151 9.90 15.35 5.20
N SER A 152 10.63 14.24 5.22
CA SER A 152 11.55 13.88 4.13
C SER A 152 10.82 13.48 2.84
N ILE A 153 9.52 13.19 2.92
CA ILE A 153 8.67 12.92 1.75
C ILE A 153 8.40 14.22 1.00
N GLY A 154 8.03 15.26 1.75
CA GLY A 154 7.70 16.57 1.20
C GLY A 154 8.87 17.53 1.06
N ASN A 155 10.00 17.22 1.70
CA ASN A 155 11.11 18.16 1.94
C ASN A 155 10.61 19.47 2.57
N VAL A 156 9.76 19.35 3.60
CA VAL A 156 9.09 20.47 4.28
C VAL A 156 9.06 20.27 5.78
N TRP A 157 9.09 21.37 6.51
CA TRP A 157 8.84 21.41 7.94
C TRP A 157 7.34 21.49 8.21
N MET A 158 6.89 20.70 9.18
CA MET A 158 5.51 20.56 9.62
C MET A 158 5.42 21.00 11.09
N PRO A 159 4.99 22.24 11.37
CA PRO A 159 4.95 22.75 12.73
C PRO A 159 3.81 22.10 13.53
N TRP A 160 4.05 21.88 14.83
CA TRP A 160 3.08 21.32 15.79
C TRP A 160 2.49 19.98 15.35
N SER A 161 3.37 19.09 14.90
CA SER A 161 3.01 17.81 14.31
C SER A 161 2.60 16.79 15.38
N MET A 162 1.49 16.12 15.13
CA MET A 162 0.98 15.01 15.91
C MET A 162 0.70 13.84 14.98
N GLN A 163 1.46 12.76 15.13
CA GLN A 163 1.27 11.55 14.33
C GLN A 163 0.09 10.74 14.88
N PHE A 164 -0.75 10.22 14.01
CA PHE A 164 -1.87 9.37 14.43
C PHE A 164 -1.98 8.04 13.67
N TYR A 165 -1.48 7.97 12.43
CA TYR A 165 -1.55 6.74 11.64
C TYR A 165 -0.46 6.72 10.56
N GLY A 166 0.42 5.71 10.52
CA GLY A 166 1.43 5.58 9.45
C GLY A 166 2.18 6.88 9.16
N ASN A 167 2.08 7.38 7.92
CA ASN A 167 2.66 8.67 7.48
C ASN A 167 1.70 9.87 7.61
N PHE A 168 0.57 9.72 8.33
CA PHE A 168 -0.47 10.73 8.49
C PHE A 168 -0.35 11.46 9.82
N PHE A 169 -0.39 12.78 9.73
CA PHE A 169 -0.22 13.71 10.83
C PHE A 169 -1.37 14.73 10.86
N ILE A 170 -1.61 15.27 12.05
CA ILE A 170 -2.28 16.55 12.24
C ILE A 170 -1.18 17.58 12.49
N HIS A 171 -1.12 18.64 11.68
CA HIS A 171 -0.06 19.64 11.80
C HIS A 171 -0.49 21.02 11.27
N GLY A 172 0.27 22.05 11.63
CA GLY A 172 0.11 23.41 11.09
C GLY A 172 0.61 23.52 9.64
N TRP A 173 0.44 24.67 9.00
CA TRP A 173 0.74 24.79 7.57
C TRP A 173 2.23 24.51 7.26
N PRO A 174 2.57 23.56 6.35
CA PRO A 174 3.95 23.24 6.03
C PRO A 174 4.69 24.36 5.31
N TYR A 175 6.00 24.35 5.46
CA TYR A 175 6.88 25.31 4.79
C TYR A 175 8.21 24.64 4.38
N HIS A 176 8.81 25.15 3.31
CA HIS A 176 10.12 24.71 2.83
C HIS A 176 11.24 25.22 3.75
N GLU A 177 12.45 24.71 3.57
CA GLU A 177 13.61 25.09 4.40
C GLU A 177 13.91 26.60 4.39
N ASP A 178 13.59 27.28 3.30
CA ASP A 178 13.72 28.74 3.15
C ASP A 178 12.60 29.55 3.84
N GLY A 179 11.65 28.88 4.51
CA GLY A 179 10.51 29.50 5.18
C GLY A 179 9.29 29.72 4.29
N THR A 180 9.37 29.42 2.99
CA THR A 180 8.23 29.62 2.07
C THR A 180 7.13 28.59 2.35
N PRO A 181 5.86 29.01 2.51
CA PRO A 181 4.78 28.07 2.76
C PRO A 181 4.48 27.23 1.51
N VAL A 182 4.11 25.97 1.70
CA VAL A 182 3.67 25.12 0.58
C VAL A 182 2.40 25.68 -0.06
N PRO A 183 2.19 25.50 -1.38
CA PRO A 183 0.97 25.95 -2.04
C PRO A 183 -0.25 25.18 -1.51
N LYS A 184 -1.44 25.78 -1.57
CA LYS A 184 -2.70 25.12 -1.16
C LYS A 184 -3.00 23.82 -1.93
N SER A 185 -2.49 23.70 -3.15
CA SER A 185 -2.60 22.49 -3.97
C SER A 185 -1.69 21.35 -3.53
N TYR A 186 -0.71 21.61 -2.66
CA TYR A 186 0.14 20.58 -2.09
C TYR A 186 -0.74 19.62 -1.30
N SER A 187 -0.69 18.32 -1.56
CA SER A 187 -1.51 17.32 -0.85
C SER A 187 -0.66 16.10 -0.52
N GLY A 188 -0.78 15.62 0.71
CA GLY A 188 0.01 14.50 1.25
C GLY A 188 -0.74 13.77 2.37
N GLY A 189 -2.07 13.78 2.30
CA GLY A 189 -2.96 13.05 3.20
C GLY A 189 -3.13 13.55 4.62
N CYS A 190 -2.22 14.37 5.12
CA CYS A 190 -2.30 14.91 6.48
C CYS A 190 -3.48 15.88 6.67
N VAL A 191 -3.97 15.97 7.91
CA VAL A 191 -4.95 16.98 8.35
C VAL A 191 -4.19 18.26 8.64
N ARG A 192 -4.44 19.32 7.86
CA ARG A 192 -3.69 20.57 7.99
C ARG A 192 -4.55 21.69 8.55
N LEU A 193 -3.93 22.44 9.44
CA LEU A 193 -4.56 23.51 10.20
C LEU A 193 -3.81 24.83 9.98
N ASP A 194 -4.41 25.92 10.41
CA ASP A 194 -3.63 27.12 10.69
C ASP A 194 -2.55 26.80 11.75
N THR A 195 -1.37 27.40 11.62
CA THR A 195 -0.24 27.08 12.52
C THR A 195 -0.52 27.49 13.97
N ALA A 196 -1.31 28.53 14.21
CA ALA A 196 -1.72 28.92 15.56
C ALA A 196 -2.72 27.93 16.16
N ASP A 197 -3.69 27.47 15.36
CA ASP A 197 -4.67 26.47 15.77
C ASP A 197 -3.99 25.13 16.07
N ALA A 198 -3.09 24.67 15.19
CA ALA A 198 -2.30 23.46 15.40
C ALA A 198 -1.51 23.50 16.71
N LYS A 199 -0.95 24.66 17.07
CA LYS A 199 -0.24 24.85 18.33
C LYS A 199 -1.14 24.67 19.55
N GLU A 200 -2.38 25.13 19.48
CA GLU A 200 -3.35 25.01 20.57
C GLU A 200 -3.76 23.55 20.76
N ILE A 201 -4.09 22.87 19.65
CA ILE A 201 -4.43 21.45 19.66
C ILE A 201 -3.24 20.61 20.13
N TYR A 202 -2.03 20.92 19.67
CA TYR A 202 -0.80 20.28 20.12
C TYR A 202 -0.59 20.42 21.64
N LYS A 203 -0.95 21.55 22.24
CA LYS A 203 -0.86 21.72 23.70
C LYS A 203 -1.93 20.93 24.44
N PHE A 204 -3.11 20.78 23.84
CA PHE A 204 -4.21 20.00 24.41
C PHE A 204 -3.94 18.48 24.34
N ALA A 205 -3.43 18.01 23.21
CA ALA A 205 -3.21 16.60 22.93
C ALA A 205 -2.13 15.99 23.84
N ASN A 206 -2.34 14.77 24.30
CA ASN A 206 -1.32 13.95 24.96
C ASN A 206 -1.02 12.72 24.10
N LYS A 207 0.18 12.15 24.26
CA LYS A 207 0.45 10.82 23.70
C LYS A 207 -0.60 9.84 24.25
N ASP A 208 -1.06 8.93 23.40
CA ASP A 208 -2.11 7.92 23.66
C ASP A 208 -3.53 8.48 23.85
N MET A 209 -3.72 9.80 23.71
CA MET A 209 -5.05 10.41 23.70
C MET A 209 -5.84 9.91 22.50
N ALA A 210 -7.11 9.55 22.72
CA ALA A 210 -8.03 9.12 21.68
C ALA A 210 -8.26 10.23 20.65
N LEU A 211 -8.21 9.85 19.37
CA LEU A 211 -8.49 10.66 18.20
C LEU A 211 -9.51 9.94 17.34
N LEU A 212 -10.75 10.41 17.33
CA LEU A 212 -11.81 9.86 16.49
C LEU A 212 -11.86 10.68 15.20
N LEU A 213 -11.49 10.08 14.06
CA LEU A 213 -11.45 10.76 12.76
C LEU A 213 -12.51 10.16 11.83
N ARG A 214 -13.53 10.94 11.47
CA ARG A 214 -14.59 10.53 10.54
C ARG A 214 -14.61 11.35 9.27
N ASP A 215 -15.08 10.72 8.20
CA ASP A 215 -15.53 11.38 6.99
C ASP A 215 -16.91 10.82 6.68
N THR A 216 -17.92 11.60 7.03
CA THR A 216 -19.32 11.24 6.86
C THR A 216 -19.66 11.30 5.36
N GLU A 217 -19.30 10.27 4.60
CA GLU A 217 -20.03 10.01 3.36
C GLU A 217 -21.41 9.53 3.79
N THR A 218 -22.42 10.38 3.58
CA THR A 218 -23.79 10.04 3.89
C THR A 218 -24.12 8.72 3.19
N LEU A 219 -24.39 7.68 3.99
CA LEU A 219 -24.97 6.39 3.58
C LEU A 219 -26.14 6.50 2.58
N ASN A 220 -26.75 7.68 2.51
CA ASN A 220 -27.79 8.04 1.57
C ASN A 220 -27.33 8.07 0.10
N THR A 221 -26.08 7.75 -0.23
CA THR A 221 -25.58 7.70 -1.63
C THR A 221 -25.69 6.32 -2.27
N PHE A 222 -25.74 5.23 -1.49
CA PHE A 222 -25.81 3.87 -2.04
C PHE A 222 -27.23 3.32 -1.93
N ALA A 223 -27.73 2.81 -3.05
CA ALA A 223 -28.99 2.10 -3.07
C ALA A 223 -28.80 0.67 -2.55
N LYS A 224 -29.89 0.09 -2.04
CA LYS A 224 -29.93 -1.33 -1.67
C LYS A 224 -30.33 -2.18 -2.87
N PRO A 225 -29.83 -3.42 -3.00
CA PRO A 225 -30.37 -4.37 -3.96
C PRO A 225 -31.86 -4.62 -3.71
N VAL A 226 -32.72 -4.25 -4.66
CA VAL A 226 -34.17 -4.47 -4.57
C VAL A 226 -34.52 -5.77 -5.29
N ALA A 227 -35.18 -6.70 -4.60
CA ALA A 227 -35.61 -7.96 -5.20
C ALA A 227 -36.53 -7.74 -6.41
N SER A 228 -36.33 -8.50 -7.48
CA SER A 228 -37.13 -8.43 -8.72
C SER A 228 -38.52 -9.06 -8.58
N GLY A 229 -38.77 -9.79 -7.48
CA GLY A 229 -39.97 -10.62 -7.29
C GLY A 229 -39.86 -12.00 -7.93
N VAL A 230 -38.76 -12.29 -8.63
CA VAL A 230 -38.42 -13.63 -9.13
C VAL A 230 -37.55 -14.34 -8.09
N GLU A 231 -37.95 -15.55 -7.70
CA GLU A 231 -37.18 -16.38 -6.76
C GLU A 231 -36.60 -17.60 -7.48
N ASN A 232 -35.37 -17.47 -7.97
CA ASN A 232 -34.65 -18.57 -8.59
C ASN A 232 -33.86 -19.34 -7.53
N ALA A 233 -33.83 -20.68 -7.64
CA ALA A 233 -32.97 -21.49 -6.81
C ALA A 233 -31.49 -21.08 -6.96
N PRO A 234 -30.67 -21.15 -5.88
CA PRO A 234 -29.24 -20.86 -5.96
C PRO A 234 -28.56 -21.69 -7.05
N PRO A 235 -27.61 -21.11 -7.82
CA PRO A 235 -26.97 -21.82 -8.92
C PRO A 235 -26.08 -22.95 -8.38
N LYS A 236 -25.96 -24.03 -9.14
CA LYS A 236 -24.99 -25.09 -8.84
C LYS A 236 -23.59 -24.61 -9.21
N VAL A 237 -22.76 -24.42 -8.19
CA VAL A 237 -21.36 -23.99 -8.32
C VAL A 237 -20.41 -25.04 -7.73
N SER A 238 -19.21 -25.14 -8.29
CA SER A 238 -18.16 -26.06 -7.83
C SER A 238 -17.43 -25.57 -6.57
N ALA A 239 -17.50 -24.27 -6.30
CA ALA A 239 -16.93 -23.62 -5.12
C ALA A 239 -17.31 -24.32 -3.81
N LYS A 240 -16.32 -24.55 -2.95
CA LYS A 240 -16.51 -25.08 -1.59
C LYS A 240 -17.22 -24.05 -0.70
N SER A 241 -16.84 -22.79 -0.84
CA SER A 241 -17.41 -21.64 -0.14
C SER A 241 -17.61 -20.47 -1.09
N PHE A 242 -18.70 -19.73 -0.93
CA PHE A 242 -18.91 -18.47 -1.62
C PHE A 242 -19.78 -17.51 -0.80
N LEU A 243 -19.66 -16.22 -1.12
CA LEU A 243 -20.48 -15.14 -0.55
C LEU A 243 -20.75 -14.08 -1.63
N ILE A 244 -22.02 -13.71 -1.79
CA ILE A 244 -22.49 -12.48 -2.42
C ILE A 244 -23.01 -11.58 -1.30
N SER A 245 -22.60 -10.33 -1.27
CA SER A 245 -22.95 -9.37 -0.20
C SER A 245 -23.23 -7.99 -0.78
N ASP A 246 -24.18 -7.28 -0.19
CA ASP A 246 -24.28 -5.83 -0.36
C ASP A 246 -23.09 -5.21 0.36
N LEU A 247 -22.16 -4.60 -0.38
CA LEU A 247 -20.91 -4.11 0.19
C LEU A 247 -21.12 -2.88 1.08
N ALA A 248 -22.18 -2.10 0.83
CA ALA A 248 -22.49 -0.91 1.61
C ALA A 248 -22.94 -1.29 3.03
N THR A 249 -23.81 -2.29 3.17
CA THR A 249 -24.33 -2.73 4.46
C THR A 249 -23.53 -3.88 5.07
N GLY A 250 -22.92 -4.72 4.24
CA GLY A 250 -22.27 -5.98 4.62
C GLY A 250 -23.26 -7.12 4.77
N GLU A 251 -24.53 -6.89 4.43
CA GLU A 251 -25.55 -7.92 4.54
C GLU A 251 -25.33 -8.99 3.45
N PRO A 252 -25.31 -10.28 3.83
CA PRO A 252 -25.17 -11.36 2.85
C PRO A 252 -26.44 -11.47 2.00
N ILE A 253 -26.27 -11.46 0.67
CA ILE A 253 -27.34 -11.67 -0.31
C ILE A 253 -27.52 -13.16 -0.60
N LEU A 254 -26.41 -13.88 -0.81
CA LEU A 254 -26.41 -15.33 -1.04
C LEU A 254 -25.09 -15.91 -0.55
N LYS A 255 -25.12 -17.02 0.17
CA LYS A 255 -23.91 -17.63 0.73
C LYS A 255 -23.95 -19.14 0.80
N LYS A 256 -22.78 -19.76 0.76
CA LYS A 256 -22.55 -21.19 1.00
C LYS A 256 -21.28 -21.33 1.81
N ASN A 257 -21.36 -21.95 2.98
CA ASN A 257 -20.20 -22.23 3.83
C ASN A 257 -19.29 -21.00 4.03
N SER A 258 -19.87 -19.81 4.16
CA SER A 258 -19.13 -18.54 4.08
C SER A 258 -18.18 -18.30 5.25
N SER A 259 -18.40 -18.99 6.38
CA SER A 259 -17.54 -19.00 7.56
C SER A 259 -16.42 -20.06 7.51
N ASP A 260 -16.41 -20.96 6.51
CA ASP A 260 -15.39 -22.01 6.43
C ASP A 260 -14.01 -21.41 6.14
N VAL A 261 -13.02 -21.82 6.92
CA VAL A 261 -11.62 -21.40 6.75
C VAL A 261 -10.96 -22.23 5.67
N LEU A 262 -10.60 -21.57 4.56
CA LEU A 262 -10.00 -22.20 3.39
C LEU A 262 -8.72 -21.47 2.98
N PRO A 263 -7.73 -22.15 2.37
CA PRO A 263 -6.60 -21.47 1.75
C PRO A 263 -7.08 -20.48 0.69
N MET A 264 -6.61 -19.24 0.74
CA MET A 264 -7.12 -18.14 -0.09
C MET A 264 -6.27 -17.87 -1.33
N ALA A 265 -5.09 -18.50 -1.43
CA ALA A 265 -4.11 -18.25 -2.48
C ALA A 265 -3.81 -16.73 -2.64
N SER A 266 -3.69 -16.26 -3.88
CA SER A 266 -3.29 -14.88 -4.20
C SER A 266 -4.30 -13.78 -3.83
N LEU A 267 -5.47 -14.11 -3.26
CA LEU A 267 -6.33 -13.08 -2.65
C LEU A 267 -5.59 -12.31 -1.54
N THR A 268 -4.61 -12.98 -0.90
CA THR A 268 -3.61 -12.41 0.01
C THR A 268 -2.98 -11.10 -0.49
N LYS A 269 -2.81 -10.95 -1.81
CA LYS A 269 -2.16 -9.78 -2.41
C LYS A 269 -2.98 -8.49 -2.30
N ILE A 270 -4.28 -8.58 -2.05
CA ILE A 270 -5.11 -7.41 -1.70
C ILE A 270 -4.60 -6.83 -0.38
N MET A 271 -4.43 -7.67 0.66
CA MET A 271 -3.88 -7.27 1.95
C MET A 271 -2.44 -6.74 1.82
N THR A 272 -1.60 -7.39 1.01
CA THR A 272 -0.24 -6.90 0.75
C THR A 272 -0.23 -5.51 0.13
N GLY A 273 -1.09 -5.25 -0.85
CA GLY A 273 -1.21 -3.91 -1.46
C GLY A 273 -1.65 -2.86 -0.44
N ILE A 274 -2.64 -3.18 0.41
CA ILE A 274 -3.12 -2.31 1.49
C ILE A 274 -1.99 -1.99 2.48
N VAL A 275 -1.37 -3.03 3.06
CA VAL A 275 -0.32 -2.86 4.07
C VAL A 275 0.88 -2.11 3.48
N ALA A 276 1.29 -2.43 2.25
CA ALA A 276 2.36 -1.69 1.58
C ALA A 276 1.99 -0.22 1.42
N SER A 277 0.77 0.11 1.01
CA SER A 277 0.32 1.50 0.84
C SER A 277 0.23 2.32 2.13
N GLU A 278 0.05 1.65 3.26
CA GLU A 278 -0.12 2.32 4.55
C GLU A 278 1.19 2.46 5.32
N LEU A 279 2.13 1.54 5.08
CA LEU A 279 3.43 1.52 5.75
C LEU A 279 4.52 2.18 4.91
N ILE A 280 4.49 2.01 3.59
CA ILE A 280 5.55 2.48 2.69
C ILE A 280 5.06 3.75 2.01
N TYR A 281 5.87 4.79 2.01
CA TYR A 281 5.69 5.88 1.04
C TYR A 281 5.80 5.29 -0.37
N LEU A 282 4.69 5.10 -1.09
CA LEU A 282 4.73 4.42 -2.39
C LEU A 282 5.58 5.15 -3.45
N GLY A 283 5.94 6.43 -3.26
CA GLY A 283 6.92 7.11 -4.11
C GLY A 283 8.39 6.75 -3.81
N LYS A 284 8.65 5.89 -2.82
CA LYS A 284 10.00 5.46 -2.42
C LYS A 284 10.57 4.48 -3.46
N PRO A 285 11.80 4.72 -3.97
CA PRO A 285 12.56 3.67 -4.63
C PRO A 285 12.98 2.59 -3.63
N ILE A 286 12.65 1.35 -3.96
CA ILE A 286 13.06 0.14 -3.24
C ILE A 286 14.18 -0.52 -4.04
N SER A 287 15.35 -0.71 -3.42
CA SER A 287 16.44 -1.50 -3.99
C SER A 287 16.15 -2.98 -3.80
N VAL A 288 16.15 -3.73 -4.89
CA VAL A 288 15.86 -5.16 -4.91
C VAL A 288 17.09 -5.94 -4.45
N ASP A 289 16.99 -6.62 -3.31
CA ASP A 289 17.98 -7.59 -2.85
C ASP A 289 17.65 -8.98 -3.42
N SER A 290 18.67 -9.81 -3.68
CA SER A 290 18.46 -11.21 -4.09
C SER A 290 17.66 -11.99 -3.03
N GLY A 291 17.79 -11.65 -1.75
CA GLY A 291 16.99 -12.24 -0.67
C GLY A 291 15.50 -11.88 -0.70
N MET A 292 15.10 -10.86 -1.47
CA MET A 292 13.69 -10.49 -1.68
C MET A 292 13.06 -11.23 -2.85
N LEU A 293 13.84 -11.90 -3.68
CA LEU A 293 13.32 -12.56 -4.88
C LEU A 293 12.74 -13.94 -4.52
N ALA A 294 11.55 -14.22 -5.05
CA ALA A 294 10.92 -15.52 -4.98
C ALA A 294 11.63 -16.53 -5.91
N ALA A 295 11.67 -17.80 -5.50
CA ALA A 295 12.03 -18.90 -6.37
C ALA A 295 10.86 -19.22 -7.33
N ALA A 296 10.61 -18.37 -8.32
CA ALA A 296 9.60 -18.61 -9.35
C ALA A 296 9.87 -17.80 -10.61
N PHE A 297 9.68 -18.44 -11.77
CA PHE A 297 9.57 -17.74 -13.05
C PHE A 297 8.18 -17.11 -13.15
N THR A 298 8.10 -15.79 -12.97
CA THR A 298 6.86 -14.99 -13.15
C THR A 298 6.99 -14.06 -14.36
N SER A 299 5.90 -13.51 -14.88
CA SER A 299 5.96 -12.58 -16.01
C SER A 299 6.72 -11.28 -15.68
N PHE A 300 6.57 -10.80 -14.44
CA PHE A 300 7.42 -9.76 -13.87
C PHE A 300 8.75 -10.35 -13.38
N GLN A 301 9.87 -9.91 -13.94
CA GLN A 301 11.23 -10.42 -13.68
C GLN A 301 12.14 -9.30 -13.16
N PRO A 302 12.00 -8.89 -11.89
CA PRO A 302 12.87 -7.87 -11.31
C PRO A 302 14.30 -8.38 -11.17
N VAL A 303 15.27 -7.49 -11.40
CA VAL A 303 16.70 -7.81 -11.31
C VAL A 303 17.26 -7.31 -9.99
N ALA A 304 18.01 -8.16 -9.29
CA ALA A 304 18.69 -7.77 -8.06
C ALA A 304 19.67 -6.61 -8.31
N GLY A 305 19.68 -5.62 -7.42
CA GLY A 305 20.44 -4.38 -7.54
C GLY A 305 19.70 -3.25 -8.27
N GLU A 306 18.57 -3.51 -8.94
CA GLU A 306 17.73 -2.46 -9.51
C GLU A 306 16.84 -1.79 -8.46
N ASN A 307 16.41 -0.57 -8.76
CA ASN A 307 15.43 0.16 -7.97
C ASN A 307 14.07 0.16 -8.67
N TYR A 308 13.02 -0.08 -7.90
CA TYR A 308 11.63 0.05 -8.33
C TYR A 308 10.90 0.99 -7.40
N ILE A 309 10.09 1.90 -7.96
CA ILE A 309 9.20 2.69 -7.11
C ILE A 309 8.14 1.75 -6.52
N ALA A 310 7.90 1.86 -5.21
CA ALA A 310 6.96 1.02 -4.48
C ALA A 310 5.54 1.02 -5.10
N TYR A 311 5.08 2.18 -5.60
CA TYR A 311 3.81 2.32 -6.31
C TYR A 311 3.77 1.46 -7.58
N ASP A 312 4.84 1.47 -8.38
CA ASP A 312 4.91 0.70 -9.62
C ASP A 312 4.86 -0.81 -9.35
N LEU A 313 5.36 -1.28 -8.21
CA LEU A 313 5.30 -2.69 -7.81
C LEU A 313 3.87 -3.17 -7.51
N LEU A 314 2.92 -2.26 -7.23
CA LEU A 314 1.51 -2.64 -7.04
C LEU A 314 0.86 -3.16 -8.33
N TYR A 315 1.34 -2.74 -9.49
CA TYR A 315 0.82 -3.18 -10.79
C TYR A 315 1.06 -4.68 -11.04
N PRO A 316 2.31 -5.19 -11.07
CA PRO A 316 2.54 -6.62 -11.23
C PRO A 316 1.99 -7.42 -10.04
N LEU A 317 1.91 -6.84 -8.83
CA LEU A 317 1.26 -7.48 -7.68
C LEU A 317 -0.22 -7.79 -7.96
N LEU A 318 -0.97 -6.80 -8.44
CA LEU A 318 -2.43 -6.87 -8.53
C LEU A 318 -2.93 -7.36 -9.91
N MET A 319 -2.28 -6.95 -11.00
CA MET A 319 -2.65 -7.33 -12.38
C MET A 319 -2.11 -8.72 -12.78
N GLN A 320 -0.88 -9.05 -12.38
CA GLN A 320 -0.22 -10.31 -12.76
C GLN A 320 -0.10 -11.31 -11.62
N SER A 321 -0.60 -10.98 -10.43
CA SER A 321 -0.45 -11.83 -9.26
C SER A 321 1.02 -12.14 -8.91
N SER A 322 1.93 -11.20 -9.15
CA SER A 322 3.37 -11.43 -9.00
C SER A 322 3.78 -11.67 -7.54
N ASN A 323 4.35 -12.85 -7.27
CA ASN A 323 4.98 -13.15 -5.99
C ASN A 323 6.27 -12.35 -5.78
N GLN A 324 6.97 -11.99 -6.87
CA GLN A 324 8.17 -11.16 -6.81
C GLN A 324 7.84 -9.77 -6.26
N ALA A 325 6.81 -9.12 -6.78
CA ALA A 325 6.37 -7.82 -6.30
C ALA A 325 5.94 -7.86 -4.82
N ALA A 326 5.20 -8.90 -4.43
CA ALA A 326 4.81 -9.12 -3.04
C ALA A 326 6.02 -9.24 -2.11
N ASN A 327 7.02 -10.05 -2.47
CA ASN A 327 8.21 -10.24 -1.65
C ASN A 327 9.14 -9.03 -1.64
N ILE A 328 9.21 -8.22 -2.70
CA ILE A 328 9.98 -6.97 -2.71
C ILE A 328 9.34 -5.95 -1.76
N LEU A 329 8.02 -5.77 -1.83
CA LEU A 329 7.30 -4.85 -0.93
C LEU A 329 7.44 -5.29 0.54
N ALA A 330 7.22 -6.57 0.82
CA ALA A 330 7.39 -7.11 2.17
C ALA A 330 8.85 -7.07 2.62
N GLY A 331 9.78 -7.38 1.71
CA GLY A 331 11.21 -7.36 1.92
C GLY A 331 11.72 -5.98 2.31
N PHE A 332 11.17 -4.91 1.73
CA PHE A 332 11.57 -3.54 2.08
C PHE A 332 11.37 -3.24 3.58
N ILE A 333 10.28 -3.69 4.19
CA ILE A 333 10.07 -3.58 5.64
C ILE A 333 10.84 -4.67 6.39
N GLY A 334 10.92 -5.87 5.84
CA GLY A 334 11.33 -7.09 6.52
C GLY A 334 10.15 -8.04 6.55
N LYS A 335 10.30 -9.21 5.92
CA LYS A 335 9.18 -10.12 5.60
C LYS A 335 8.35 -10.49 6.84
N ASP A 336 8.99 -10.90 7.92
CA ASP A 336 8.29 -11.35 9.14
C ASP A 336 7.49 -10.21 9.77
N GLN A 337 8.08 -9.02 9.85
CA GLN A 337 7.39 -7.83 10.34
C GLN A 337 6.23 -7.44 9.43
N PHE A 338 6.41 -7.54 8.11
CA PHE A 338 5.35 -7.25 7.15
C PHE A 338 4.16 -8.21 7.32
N VAL A 339 4.41 -9.51 7.46
CA VAL A 339 3.36 -10.52 7.72
C VAL A 339 2.70 -10.28 9.08
N ALA A 340 3.45 -9.90 10.11
CA ALA A 340 2.87 -9.50 11.40
C ALA A 340 1.92 -8.31 11.24
N ASN A 341 2.28 -7.31 10.43
CA ASN A 341 1.41 -6.16 10.13
C ASN A 341 0.17 -6.55 9.31
N MET A 342 0.27 -7.52 8.40
CA MET A 342 -0.90 -8.06 7.67
C MET A 342 -1.91 -8.68 8.65
N ASN A 343 -1.44 -9.46 9.62
CA ASN A 343 -2.32 -10.06 10.64
C ASN A 343 -2.88 -9.00 11.62
N LYS A 344 -2.09 -7.98 11.99
CA LYS A 344 -2.60 -6.83 12.76
C LYS A 344 -3.70 -6.08 12.01
N LYS A 345 -3.52 -5.85 10.69
CA LYS A 345 -4.57 -5.25 9.86
C LYS A 345 -5.80 -6.16 9.76
N ALA A 346 -5.64 -7.47 9.57
CA ALA A 346 -6.79 -8.39 9.63
C ALA A 346 -7.55 -8.27 10.95
N ALA A 347 -6.86 -8.26 12.09
CA ALA A 347 -7.49 -8.09 13.39
C ALA A 347 -8.22 -6.75 13.51
N SER A 348 -7.64 -5.65 13.01
CA SER A 348 -8.29 -4.33 13.05
C SER A 348 -9.57 -4.30 12.20
N LEU A 349 -9.58 -5.02 11.08
CA LEU A 349 -10.77 -5.24 10.23
C LEU A 349 -11.73 -6.31 10.79
N SER A 350 -11.49 -6.84 11.99
CA SER A 350 -12.26 -7.93 12.62
C SER A 350 -12.32 -9.20 11.75
N MET A 351 -11.25 -9.52 11.05
CA MET A 351 -11.10 -10.72 10.22
C MET A 351 -10.62 -11.93 11.05
N ASP A 352 -11.45 -12.36 12.00
CA ASP A 352 -11.05 -13.30 13.07
C ASP A 352 -10.71 -14.71 12.57
N ASN A 353 -11.17 -15.11 11.38
CA ASN A 353 -10.86 -16.39 10.76
C ASN A 353 -9.84 -16.27 9.63
N THR A 354 -9.02 -15.21 9.64
CA THR A 354 -7.95 -14.98 8.68
C THR A 354 -6.57 -15.17 9.32
N ASN A 355 -5.67 -15.84 8.60
CA ASN A 355 -4.26 -15.93 8.93
C ASN A 355 -3.41 -15.70 7.67
N PHE A 356 -2.47 -14.77 7.76
CA PHE A 356 -1.44 -14.55 6.75
C PHE A 356 -0.12 -15.16 7.20
N ALA A 357 0.48 -15.98 6.34
CA ALA A 357 1.77 -16.63 6.53
C ALA A 357 2.85 -16.08 5.57
N ASP A 358 2.45 -15.53 4.42
CA ASP A 358 3.35 -14.88 3.47
C ASP A 358 2.65 -13.75 2.70
N PRO A 359 3.38 -12.81 2.05
CA PRO A 359 2.76 -11.66 1.38
C PRO A 359 2.14 -12.00 0.01
N SER A 360 2.30 -13.23 -0.49
CA SER A 360 1.89 -13.65 -1.82
C SER A 360 0.73 -14.64 -1.82
N GLY A 361 0.52 -15.36 -0.70
CA GLY A 361 -0.46 -16.42 -0.57
C GLY A 361 -0.05 -17.71 -1.28
N ILE A 362 1.26 -18.00 -1.34
CA ILE A 362 1.76 -19.26 -1.91
C ILE A 362 1.69 -20.38 -0.87
N LEU A 363 1.80 -20.06 0.42
CA LEU A 363 1.68 -21.02 1.50
C LEU A 363 0.22 -21.41 1.71
N ALA A 364 -0.02 -22.70 1.94
CA ALA A 364 -1.36 -23.22 2.22
C ALA A 364 -1.94 -22.71 3.55
N SER A 365 -1.09 -22.17 4.43
CA SER A 365 -1.46 -21.54 5.70
C SER A 365 -1.97 -20.10 5.55
N ASP A 366 -1.91 -19.50 4.35
CA ASP A 366 -2.65 -18.28 4.05
C ASP A 366 -4.14 -18.63 3.87
N THR A 367 -4.89 -18.54 4.97
CA THR A 367 -6.27 -19.01 5.06
C THR A 367 -7.21 -17.90 5.48
N SER A 368 -8.44 -17.93 4.98
CA SER A 368 -9.52 -17.01 5.38
C SER A 368 -10.88 -17.65 5.18
N SER A 369 -11.90 -17.04 5.77
CA SER A 369 -13.31 -17.25 5.43
C SER A 369 -13.75 -16.28 4.31
N ALA A 370 -14.87 -16.59 3.63
CA ALA A 370 -15.47 -15.67 2.67
C ALA A 370 -16.04 -14.42 3.36
N GLU A 371 -16.54 -14.55 4.59
CA GLU A 371 -17.02 -13.44 5.42
C GLU A 371 -15.90 -12.48 5.81
N ASP A 372 -14.68 -12.96 6.06
CA ASP A 372 -13.56 -12.07 6.35
C ASP A 372 -12.98 -11.43 5.10
N ILE A 373 -12.94 -12.15 3.97
CA ILE A 373 -12.54 -11.55 2.69
C ILE A 373 -13.52 -10.45 2.28
N GLU A 374 -14.80 -10.59 2.61
CA GLU A 374 -15.81 -9.53 2.39
C GLU A 374 -15.40 -8.23 3.12
N LYS A 375 -15.06 -8.30 4.41
CA LYS A 375 -14.55 -7.14 5.19
C LYS A 375 -13.33 -6.49 4.52
N LEU A 376 -12.42 -7.31 3.98
CA LEU A 376 -11.27 -6.84 3.21
C LEU A 376 -11.70 -6.12 1.92
N LEU A 377 -12.66 -6.67 1.16
CA LEU A 377 -13.17 -6.03 -0.05
C LEU A 377 -13.85 -4.70 0.25
N ARG A 378 -14.64 -4.63 1.33
CA ARG A 378 -15.26 -3.37 1.78
C ARG A 378 -14.22 -2.32 2.10
N TYR A 379 -13.20 -2.67 2.90
CA TYR A 379 -12.14 -1.74 3.25
C TYR A 379 -11.42 -1.24 2.00
N THR A 380 -11.14 -2.16 1.08
CA THR A 380 -10.50 -1.83 -0.19
C THR A 380 -11.37 -0.86 -0.99
N TYR A 381 -12.66 -1.14 -1.14
CA TYR A 381 -13.59 -0.31 -1.92
C TYR A 381 -13.74 1.10 -1.33
N PHE A 382 -13.99 1.21 -0.03
CA PHE A 382 -14.30 2.49 0.61
C PHE A 382 -13.09 3.31 1.03
N LYS A 383 -11.91 2.70 1.23
CA LYS A 383 -10.74 3.39 1.79
C LYS A 383 -9.49 3.28 0.93
N ARG A 384 -9.40 2.30 0.04
CA ARG A 384 -8.22 2.03 -0.78
C ARG A 384 -8.59 1.71 -2.22
N LYS A 385 -9.58 2.43 -2.78
CA LYS A 385 -10.17 2.11 -4.10
C LYS A 385 -9.12 2.01 -5.21
N PHE A 386 -8.05 2.81 -5.13
CA PHE A 386 -6.94 2.75 -6.07
C PHE A 386 -6.30 1.35 -6.21
N ILE A 387 -6.36 0.49 -5.18
CA ILE A 387 -5.92 -0.92 -5.27
C ILE A 387 -6.77 -1.68 -6.30
N PHE A 388 -8.08 -1.46 -6.33
CA PHE A 388 -8.96 -2.02 -7.34
C PHE A 388 -8.74 -1.37 -8.71
N ASP A 389 -8.54 -0.05 -8.77
CA ASP A 389 -8.27 0.64 -10.04
C ASP A 389 -6.98 0.12 -10.71
N ILE A 390 -5.92 -0.13 -9.91
CA ILE A 390 -4.69 -0.77 -10.40
C ILE A 390 -4.97 -2.20 -10.87
N GLY A 391 -5.71 -3.00 -10.08
CA GLY A 391 -6.07 -4.36 -10.46
C GLY A 391 -6.91 -4.44 -11.74
N LYS A 392 -7.78 -3.46 -12.01
CA LYS A 392 -8.56 -3.37 -13.25
C LYS A 392 -7.74 -2.82 -14.42
N GLY A 393 -6.64 -2.10 -14.14
CA GLY A 393 -5.76 -1.51 -15.14
C GLY A 393 -6.22 -0.12 -15.60
N GLU A 394 -6.99 0.60 -14.79
CA GLU A 394 -7.54 1.92 -15.11
C GLU A 394 -6.58 3.08 -14.76
N GLN A 395 -5.52 2.82 -13.97
CA GLN A 395 -4.53 3.82 -13.57
C GLN A 395 -3.30 3.80 -14.49
N ASP A 396 -2.79 4.98 -14.88
CA ASP A 396 -1.53 5.09 -15.63
C ASP A 396 -0.37 4.48 -14.82
N TYR A 397 0.31 3.50 -15.40
CA TYR A 397 1.29 2.61 -14.77
C TYR A 397 2.64 3.26 -14.46
N ARG A 398 2.71 4.59 -14.45
CA ARG A 398 3.96 5.33 -14.67
C ARG A 398 4.22 6.38 -13.59
N PHE A 399 4.07 6.04 -12.32
CA PHE A 399 4.47 6.99 -11.27
C PHE A 399 5.95 7.37 -11.43
N SER A 400 6.82 6.40 -11.74
CA SER A 400 8.23 6.67 -12.05
C SER A 400 8.53 7.05 -13.50
N GLY A 401 7.54 6.96 -14.41
CA GLY A 401 7.77 6.97 -15.85
C GLY A 401 8.37 5.67 -16.42
N ARG A 402 8.75 4.69 -15.57
CA ARG A 402 9.25 3.37 -16.01
C ARG A 402 8.11 2.56 -16.61
N LYS A 403 8.28 2.07 -17.84
CA LYS A 403 7.43 1.02 -18.38
C LYS A 403 7.87 -0.30 -17.78
N LEU A 404 6.96 -1.00 -17.11
CA LEU A 404 7.17 -2.39 -16.74
C LEU A 404 6.89 -3.24 -17.99
N ASP A 405 7.91 -3.94 -18.46
CA ASP A 405 7.79 -4.79 -19.65
C ASP A 405 6.85 -5.97 -19.36
N ASN A 406 6.09 -6.37 -20.38
CA ASN A 406 5.19 -7.53 -20.34
C ASN A 406 4.13 -7.49 -19.23
N LEU A 407 3.72 -6.31 -18.77
CA LEU A 407 2.59 -6.19 -17.83
C LEU A 407 1.28 -6.56 -18.53
N GLU A 408 0.60 -7.57 -18.00
CA GLU A 408 -0.67 -8.09 -18.50
C GLU A 408 -1.67 -8.16 -17.34
N ASN A 409 -2.96 -8.00 -17.64
CA ASN A 409 -4.00 -8.16 -16.63
C ASN A 409 -4.61 -9.55 -16.71
N TYR A 410 -4.38 -10.36 -15.66
CA TYR A 410 -4.87 -11.73 -15.50
C TYR A 410 -6.25 -11.82 -14.87
N ASN A 411 -6.89 -10.69 -14.56
CA ASN A 411 -8.27 -10.68 -14.10
C ASN A 411 -9.22 -11.09 -15.23
N GLU A 412 -9.95 -12.19 -15.02
CA GLU A 412 -10.80 -12.80 -16.04
C GLU A 412 -12.03 -11.94 -16.38
N PHE A 413 -12.44 -11.04 -15.48
CA PHE A 413 -13.60 -10.16 -15.64
C PHE A 413 -13.22 -8.69 -15.92
N LYS A 414 -11.95 -8.41 -16.28
CA LYS A 414 -11.46 -7.03 -16.51
C LYS A 414 -12.25 -6.22 -17.53
N ASP A 415 -12.90 -6.89 -18.49
CA ASP A 415 -13.70 -6.26 -19.54
C ASP A 415 -15.18 -6.05 -19.14
N ASP A 416 -15.61 -6.53 -17.97
CA ASP A 416 -16.94 -6.24 -17.44
C ASP A 416 -17.01 -4.77 -16.99
N LYS A 417 -17.90 -4.00 -17.62
CA LYS A 417 -18.11 -2.58 -17.32
C LYS A 417 -18.52 -2.30 -15.87
N ASN A 418 -19.20 -3.25 -15.22
CA ASN A 418 -19.68 -3.09 -13.84
C ASN A 418 -18.62 -3.53 -12.84
N LEU A 419 -17.52 -4.18 -13.27
CA LEU A 419 -16.45 -4.55 -12.36
C LEU A 419 -15.75 -3.29 -11.84
N VAL A 420 -15.65 -3.15 -10.53
CA VAL A 420 -14.83 -2.11 -9.89
C VAL A 420 -13.39 -2.60 -9.77
N GLY A 421 -13.22 -3.84 -9.31
CA GLY A 421 -11.94 -4.53 -9.29
C GLY A 421 -12.06 -5.90 -8.66
N MET A 422 -11.05 -6.74 -8.89
CA MET A 422 -10.99 -8.10 -8.37
C MET A 422 -9.56 -8.57 -8.18
N LYS A 423 -9.44 -9.69 -7.46
CA LYS A 423 -8.25 -10.54 -7.46
C LYS A 423 -8.67 -12.00 -7.60
N ASN A 424 -7.89 -12.75 -8.38
CA ASN A 424 -7.96 -14.20 -8.46
C ASN A 424 -6.74 -14.86 -7.80
N GLY A 425 -6.80 -16.16 -7.55
CA GLY A 425 -5.66 -16.91 -7.03
C GLY A 425 -5.79 -18.41 -7.16
N GLU A 426 -4.69 -19.11 -7.38
CA GLU A 426 -4.72 -20.57 -7.50
C GLU A 426 -3.48 -21.20 -6.89
N THR A 427 -3.71 -22.22 -6.06
CA THR A 427 -2.69 -23.15 -5.60
C THR A 427 -3.32 -24.53 -5.49
N THR A 428 -2.50 -25.59 -5.46
CA THR A 428 -2.99 -26.96 -5.26
C THR A 428 -3.86 -27.10 -4.00
N ALA A 429 -3.50 -26.38 -2.93
CA ALA A 429 -4.24 -26.43 -1.67
C ALA A 429 -5.54 -25.61 -1.69
N ALA A 430 -5.52 -24.43 -2.34
CA ALA A 430 -6.66 -23.52 -2.39
C ALA A 430 -7.70 -23.90 -3.45
N GLY A 431 -7.30 -24.64 -4.50
CA GLY A 431 -8.07 -24.67 -5.74
C GLY A 431 -8.12 -23.27 -6.36
N GLN A 432 -9.19 -22.98 -7.08
CA GLN A 432 -9.41 -21.67 -7.68
C GLN A 432 -10.17 -20.73 -6.71
N THR A 433 -9.61 -19.55 -6.45
CA THR A 433 -10.22 -18.48 -5.66
C THR A 433 -10.42 -17.21 -6.49
N LEU A 434 -11.45 -16.44 -6.14
CA LEU A 434 -11.77 -15.12 -6.69
C LEU A 434 -12.43 -14.26 -5.62
N ALA A 435 -12.06 -12.99 -5.53
CA ALA A 435 -12.78 -11.99 -4.75
C ALA A 435 -12.83 -10.68 -5.52
N GLY A 436 -14.01 -10.08 -5.67
CA GLY A 436 -14.17 -8.85 -6.43
C GLY A 436 -15.43 -8.08 -6.08
N VAL A 437 -15.48 -6.84 -6.56
CA VAL A 437 -16.59 -5.92 -6.36
C VAL A 437 -17.16 -5.53 -7.72
N TRP A 438 -18.48 -5.66 -7.86
CA TRP A 438 -19.25 -5.15 -8.98
C TRP A 438 -20.15 -4.02 -8.51
N GLU A 439 -20.21 -2.93 -9.25
CA GLU A 439 -21.09 -1.80 -8.99
C GLU A 439 -22.18 -1.74 -10.05
N PHE A 440 -23.42 -1.74 -9.59
CA PHE A 440 -24.62 -1.64 -10.41
C PHE A 440 -25.25 -0.26 -10.23
N GLU A 441 -26.01 0.16 -11.23
CA GLU A 441 -26.70 1.46 -11.22
C GLU A 441 -28.20 1.21 -11.03
N SER A 442 -28.83 1.92 -10.09
CA SER A 442 -30.27 1.89 -9.87
C SER A 442 -30.85 3.31 -9.88
N ALA A 443 -32.18 3.42 -9.86
CA ALA A 443 -32.84 4.73 -9.76
C ALA A 443 -32.49 5.47 -8.47
N ASP A 444 -32.18 4.74 -7.40
CA ASP A 444 -31.90 5.29 -6.06
C ASP A 444 -30.40 5.49 -5.80
N GLY A 445 -29.54 5.17 -6.78
CA GLY A 445 -28.08 5.30 -6.68
C GLY A 445 -27.33 4.00 -7.00
N LYS A 446 -26.04 4.00 -6.68
CA LYS A 446 -25.12 2.90 -6.94
C LYS A 446 -25.32 1.76 -5.96
N ILE A 447 -25.13 0.52 -6.42
CA ILE A 447 -25.24 -0.69 -5.62
C ILE A 447 -23.93 -1.48 -5.73
N PRO A 448 -22.99 -1.31 -4.78
CA PRO A 448 -21.76 -2.08 -4.76
C PRO A 448 -22.02 -3.47 -4.16
N VAL A 449 -21.62 -4.52 -4.88
CA VAL A 449 -21.82 -5.93 -4.50
C VAL A 449 -20.47 -6.64 -4.46
N GLY A 450 -20.14 -7.24 -3.33
CA GLY A 450 -18.98 -8.11 -3.17
C GLY A 450 -19.32 -9.56 -3.56
N ILE A 451 -18.48 -10.19 -4.38
CA ILE A 451 -18.57 -11.62 -4.73
C ILE A 451 -17.24 -12.30 -4.41
N ILE A 452 -17.31 -13.31 -3.55
CA ILE A 452 -16.18 -14.12 -3.08
C ILE A 452 -16.44 -15.59 -3.41
N VAL A 453 -15.45 -16.25 -3.99
CA VAL A 453 -15.46 -17.67 -4.39
C VAL A 453 -14.17 -18.33 -3.89
N LEU A 454 -14.29 -19.39 -3.08
CA LEU A 454 -13.16 -20.14 -2.52
C LEU A 454 -13.27 -21.63 -2.83
N GLY A 455 -12.13 -22.27 -3.13
CA GLY A 455 -12.09 -23.71 -3.36
C GLY A 455 -12.83 -24.17 -4.61
N SER A 456 -12.93 -23.34 -5.64
CA SER A 456 -13.60 -23.68 -6.89
C SER A 456 -12.72 -24.56 -7.79
N THR A 457 -13.35 -25.37 -8.65
CA THR A 457 -12.67 -26.05 -9.75
C THR A 457 -12.72 -25.25 -11.06
N ASP A 458 -13.61 -24.26 -11.14
CA ASP A 458 -13.77 -23.34 -12.27
C ASP A 458 -14.37 -22.02 -11.74
N ARG A 459 -13.51 -21.12 -11.27
CA ARG A 459 -13.95 -19.86 -10.64
C ARG A 459 -14.71 -18.97 -11.60
N VAL A 460 -14.38 -19.02 -12.90
CA VAL A 460 -14.98 -18.14 -13.90
C VAL A 460 -16.42 -18.55 -14.11
N LYS A 461 -16.68 -19.84 -14.32
CA LYS A 461 -18.04 -20.37 -14.47
C LYS A 461 -18.86 -20.19 -13.20
N ASP A 462 -18.28 -20.44 -12.03
CA ASP A 462 -18.97 -20.26 -10.76
C ASP A 462 -19.35 -18.79 -10.53
N THR A 463 -18.41 -17.86 -10.74
CA THR A 463 -18.65 -16.42 -10.59
C THR A 463 -19.68 -15.92 -11.59
N GLN A 464 -19.63 -16.37 -12.85
CA GLN A 464 -20.63 -16.02 -13.86
C GLN A 464 -22.03 -16.52 -13.49
N ALA A 465 -22.14 -17.74 -12.94
CA ALA A 465 -23.41 -18.29 -12.48
C ALA A 465 -23.98 -17.49 -11.30
N LEU A 466 -23.13 -17.09 -10.35
CA LEU A 466 -23.49 -16.22 -9.23
C LEU A 466 -23.95 -14.83 -9.70
N LEU A 467 -23.20 -14.19 -10.60
CA LEU A 467 -23.55 -12.89 -11.20
C LEU A 467 -24.87 -12.96 -11.98
N ASN A 468 -25.09 -14.02 -12.75
CA ASN A 468 -26.33 -14.19 -13.51
C ASN A 468 -27.52 -14.39 -12.57
N TRP A 469 -27.37 -15.21 -11.53
CA TRP A 469 -28.40 -15.39 -10.53
C TRP A 469 -28.71 -14.05 -9.83
N LEU A 470 -27.70 -13.29 -9.43
CA LEU A 470 -27.87 -11.98 -8.80
C LEU A 470 -28.70 -11.04 -9.70
N LYS A 471 -28.33 -10.88 -10.97
CA LYS A 471 -29.04 -10.03 -11.95
C LYS A 471 -30.48 -10.48 -12.25
N GLN A 472 -30.80 -11.76 -12.06
CA GLN A 472 -32.16 -12.28 -12.28
C GLN A 472 -33.08 -12.08 -11.06
N ASN A 473 -32.51 -12.10 -9.85
CA ASN A 473 -33.27 -12.01 -8.60
C ASN A 473 -33.35 -10.57 -8.05
N PHE A 474 -32.54 -9.63 -8.56
CA PHE A 474 -32.49 -8.24 -8.10
C PHE A 474 -32.51 -7.28 -9.28
N ASN A 475 -33.11 -6.10 -9.09
CA ASN A 475 -33.17 -5.02 -10.08
C ASN A 475 -31.82 -4.26 -10.04
N LEU A 476 -30.90 -4.64 -10.93
CA LEU A 476 -29.49 -4.18 -11.00
C LEU A 476 -29.06 -3.77 -12.41
#